data_AF-A0A1Q7YBS2-F1
#
_entry.id   AF-A0A1Q7YBS2-F1
#
_cell.length_a   1.000
_cell.length_b   1.000
_cell.length_c   1.000
_cell.angle_alpha   90.00
_cell.angle_beta   90.00
_cell.angle_gamma   90.00
#
_symmetry.space_group_name_H-M   'P 1'
#
loop_
_entity.id
_entity.type
_entity.pdbx_description
1 polymer ?
#
loop_
_entity_poly.entity_id
_entity_poly.type
_entity_poly.pdbx_seq_one_letter_code
_entity_poly.pdbx_strand_id
1 'polypeptide(L)' 'MAFHQGSALQKLVDDLQSTTCVCGRAKRSGESFCRTCYYTLPQKLRMRLYNRIGEGYAEAFEAAENYLREEGRI' A
#
# COMPACT_ATOMS: atom_id res chain seq x y z
N MET A 1 13.78 4.64 -28.56
CA MET A 1 12.35 4.32 -28.28
C MET A 1 12.20 4.42 -26.77
N ALA A 2 11.42 5.40 -26.30
CA ALA A 2 11.33 5.78 -24.90
C ALA A 2 10.56 4.72 -24.10
N PHE A 3 11.25 4.04 -23.18
CA PHE A 3 10.62 3.09 -22.28
C PHE A 3 9.75 3.83 -21.26
N HIS A 4 8.55 3.31 -21.10
CA HIS A 4 7.42 3.85 -20.36
C HIS A 4 7.78 4.16 -18.90
N GLN A 5 7.83 5.44 -18.54
CA GLN A 5 7.68 5.88 -17.15
C GLN A 5 6.18 5.82 -16.80
N GLY A 6 5.66 4.60 -16.68
CA GLY A 6 4.32 4.32 -16.18
C GLY A 6 4.26 4.54 -14.67
N SER A 7 4.10 5.80 -14.29
CA SER A 7 3.37 6.32 -13.13
C SER A 7 3.14 5.31 -11.97
N ALA A 8 3.89 5.46 -10.87
CA ALA A 8 3.64 4.79 -9.59
C ALA A 8 2.18 4.88 -9.12
N LEU A 9 1.47 5.93 -9.53
CA LEU A 9 0.03 6.11 -9.32
C LEU A 9 -0.82 4.96 -9.92
N GLN A 10 -0.46 4.43 -11.09
CA GLN A 10 -1.23 3.37 -11.74
C GLN A 10 -1.13 2.04 -10.99
N LYS A 11 0.05 1.71 -10.43
CA LYS A 11 0.22 0.56 -9.56
C LYS A 11 -0.62 0.69 -8.28
N LEU A 12 -0.64 1.89 -7.69
CA LEU A 12 -1.42 2.14 -6.47
C LEU A 12 -2.93 1.99 -6.73
N VAL A 13 -3.41 2.41 -7.90
CA VAL A 13 -4.81 2.23 -8.30
C VAL A 13 -5.13 0.75 -8.52
N ASP A 14 -4.25 0.01 -9.19
CA ASP A 14 -4.43 -1.44 -9.42
C ASP A 14 -4.41 -2.22 -8.09
N ASP A 15 -3.47 -1.88 -7.20
CA ASP A 15 -3.40 -2.44 -5.86
C ASP A 15 -4.68 -2.16 -5.08
N LEU A 16 -5.19 -0.92 -5.08
CA LEU A 16 -6.45 -0.58 -4.42
C LEU A 16 -7.66 -1.34 -4.99
N GLN A 17 -7.67 -1.64 -6.29
CA GLN A 17 -8.73 -2.44 -6.93
C GLN A 17 -8.59 -3.94 -6.61
N SER A 18 -7.38 -4.42 -6.37
CA SER A 18 -7.10 -5.81 -6.01
C SER A 18 -7.72 -6.20 -4.67
N THR A 19 -8.12 -7.46 -4.57
CA THR A 19 -8.56 -8.12 -3.34
C THR A 19 -7.44 -8.91 -2.67
N THR A 20 -6.20 -8.77 -3.15
CA THR A 20 -5.02 -9.45 -2.61
C THR A 20 -4.02 -8.44 -2.07
N CYS A 21 -3.54 -8.65 -0.86
CA CYS A 21 -2.50 -7.85 -0.21
C CYS A 21 -1.11 -8.29 -0.68
N VAL A 22 -0.11 -7.41 -0.55
CA VAL A 22 1.31 -7.70 -0.80
C VAL A 22 1.87 -8.93 -0.06
N CYS A 23 1.27 -9.31 1.07
CA CYS A 23 1.61 -10.53 1.83
C CYS A 23 0.94 -11.81 1.32
N GLY A 24 0.16 -11.73 0.23
CA GLY A 24 -0.61 -12.85 -0.34
C GLY A 24 -1.95 -13.13 0.32
N ARG A 25 -2.34 -12.40 1.38
CA ARG A 25 -3.65 -12.55 2.04
C ARG A 25 -4.73 -11.75 1.34
N ALA A 26 -5.99 -12.19 1.47
CA ALA A 26 -7.13 -11.43 0.99
C ALA A 26 -7.27 -10.09 1.73
N LYS A 27 -7.58 -9.02 1.00
CA LYS A 27 -7.96 -7.69 1.49
C LYS A 27 -9.26 -7.24 0.84
N ARG A 28 -9.95 -6.25 1.43
CA ARG A 28 -11.14 -5.69 0.77
C ARG A 28 -10.72 -4.71 -0.32
N SER A 29 -11.49 -4.66 -1.40
CA SER A 29 -11.31 -3.64 -2.44
C SER A 29 -11.39 -2.24 -1.81
N GLY A 30 -10.46 -1.36 -2.17
CA GLY A 30 -10.27 -0.03 -1.59
C GLY A 30 -9.38 0.03 -0.34
N GLU A 31 -8.96 -1.11 0.22
CA GLU A 31 -7.93 -1.14 1.28
C GLU A 31 -6.54 -1.31 0.67
N SER A 32 -5.53 -0.61 1.18
CA SER A 32 -4.14 -0.76 0.69
C SER A 32 -3.51 -2.10 1.12
N PHE A 33 -3.87 -2.60 2.31
CA PHE A 33 -3.32 -3.81 2.90
C PHE A 33 -4.44 -4.67 3.49
N CYS A 34 -4.20 -5.96 3.72
CA CYS A 34 -5.11 -6.79 4.50
C CYS A 34 -5.19 -6.26 5.94
N ARG A 35 -6.29 -6.57 6.64
CA ARG A 35 -6.47 -6.17 8.05
C ARG A 35 -5.24 -6.47 8.91
N THR A 36 -4.64 -7.66 8.80
CA THR A 36 -3.48 -8.04 9.62
C THR A 36 -2.29 -7.10 9.39
N CYS A 37 -1.86 -6.93 8.13
CA CYS A 37 -0.77 -6.01 7.78
C CYS A 37 -1.12 -4.58 8.18
N TYR A 38 -2.36 -4.13 7.93
CA TYR A 38 -2.80 -2.80 8.30
C TYR A 38 -2.70 -2.54 9.80
N TYR A 39 -3.11 -3.49 10.66
CA TYR A 39 -3.00 -3.35 12.11
C TYR A 39 -1.58 -3.55 12.66
N THR A 40 -0.69 -4.21 11.91
CA THR A 40 0.74 -4.25 12.23
C THR A 40 1.40 -2.88 12.03
N LEU A 41 0.91 -2.07 11.09
CA LEU A 41 1.46 -0.74 10.86
C LEU A 41 1.28 0.18 12.08
N PRO A 42 2.29 1.01 12.39
CA PRO A 42 2.18 2.04 13.42
C PRO A 42 1.04 3.01 13.07
N GLN A 43 0.40 3.56 14.11
CA GLN A 43 -0.78 4.42 13.97
C GLN A 43 -0.54 5.60 13.02
N LYS A 44 0.67 6.17 13.03
CA LYS A 44 1.07 7.26 12.13
C LYS A 44 0.98 6.85 10.65
N LEU A 45 1.43 5.65 10.28
CA LEU A 45 1.35 5.15 8.90
C LEU A 45 -0.09 4.83 8.50
N ARG A 46 -0.87 4.22 9.40
CA ARG A 46 -2.31 3.99 9.17
C ARG A 46 -3.06 5.29 8.89
N MET A 47 -2.80 6.34 9.66
CA MET A 47 -3.44 7.65 9.45
C MET A 47 -3.05 8.27 8.10
N ARG A 48 -1.79 8.13 7.67
CA ARG A 48 -1.34 8.60 6.35
C ARG A 48 -1.99 7.84 5.21
N LEU A 49 -2.20 6.54 5.35
CA LEU A 49 -2.91 5.71 4.35
C LEU A 49 -4.42 5.99 4.32
N TYR A 50 -5.02 6.34 5.47
CA TYR A 50 -6.45 6.62 5.58
C TYR A 50 -6.85 8.01 5.07
N ASN A 51 -5.96 9.00 5.20
CA ASN A 51 -6.15 10.33 4.61
C ASN A 51 -6.00 10.25 3.09
N ARG A 52 -7.08 9.77 2.45
CA ARG A 52 -7.41 9.69 1.02
C ARG A 52 -6.29 10.08 0.06
N ILE A 53 -5.90 9.09 -0.78
CA ILE A 53 -5.29 9.22 -2.12
C ILE A 53 -5.07 10.68 -2.52
N GLY A 54 -3.93 11.22 -2.13
CA GLY A 54 -3.51 12.61 -2.32
C GLY A 54 -1.99 12.70 -2.26
N GLU A 55 -1.44 13.91 -2.17
CA GLU A 55 0.00 14.11 -2.06
C GLU A 55 0.57 13.36 -0.84
N GLY A 56 1.44 12.39 -1.12
CA GLY A 56 2.11 11.57 -0.12
C GLY A 56 1.46 10.21 0.18
N TYR A 57 0.40 9.80 -0.52
CA TYR A 57 -0.11 8.42 -0.42
C TYR A 57 0.92 7.40 -0.91
N ALA A 58 1.63 7.69 -2.01
CA ALA A 58 2.68 6.83 -2.54
C ALA A 58 3.83 6.64 -1.55
N GLU A 59 4.30 7.73 -0.92
CA GLU A 59 5.33 7.68 0.12
C GLU A 59 4.85 6.93 1.37
N ALA A 60 3.57 7.10 1.75
CA ALA A 60 2.99 6.36 2.87
C ALA A 60 2.87 4.87 2.57
N PHE A 61 2.56 4.50 1.33
CA PHE A 61 2.50 3.11 0.88
C PHE A 61 3.89 2.48 0.89
N GLU A 62 4.89 3.14 0.30
CA GLU A 62 6.29 2.68 0.30
C GLU A 62 6.84 2.55 1.73
N ALA A 63 6.57 3.52 2.60
CA ALA A 63 6.95 3.44 4.01
C ALA A 63 6.26 2.28 4.74
N ALA A 64 5.01 1.98 4.40
CA ALA A 64 4.28 0.85 4.97
C ALA A 64 4.81 -0.50 4.46
N GLU A 65 5.15 -0.61 3.18
CA GLU A 65 5.79 -1.80 2.62
C GLU A 65 7.14 -2.07 3.27
N ASN A 66 7.98 -1.04 3.39
CA ASN A 66 9.28 -1.17 4.06
C ASN A 66 9.11 -1.63 5.52
N TYR A 67 8.18 -1.04 6.26
CA TYR A 67 7.88 -1.46 7.63
C TYR A 67 7.44 -2.92 7.71
N LEU A 68 6.56 -3.35 6.80
CA LEU A 68 6.09 -4.74 6.77
C LEU A 68 7.19 -5.73 6.39
N ARG A 69 8.13 -5.33 5.53
CA ARG A 69 9.31 -6.13 5.16
C ARG A 69 10.26 -6.26 6.35
N GLU A 70 10.51 -5.17 7.09
CA GLU A 70 11.32 -5.20 8.32
C GLU A 70 10.69 -6.11 9.40
N GLU A 71 9.36 -6.10 9.51
CA GLU A 71 8.60 -6.98 10.41
C GLU A 71 8.44 -8.43 9.88
N GLY A 72 9.01 -8.76 8.72
CA GLY A 72 8.95 -10.10 8.11
C GLY A 72 7.53 -10.54 7.71
N ARG A 73 6.66 -9.58 7.39
CA ARG A 73 5.26 -9.83 6.96
C ARG A 73 5.11 -9.99 5.46
N ILE A 74 6.07 -9.50 4.67
CA ILE A 74 6.15 -9.57 3.20
C ILE A 74 7.58 -9.84 2.74
#